data_AF-A0AA96VH30-F1
#
_entry.id   AF-A0AA96VH30-F1
#
_cell.length_a   1.000
_cell.length_b   1.000
_cell.length_c   1.000
_cell.angle_alpha   90.00
_cell.angle_beta   90.00
_cell.angle_gamma   90.00
#
_symmetry.space_group_name_H-M   'P 1'
#
loop_
_entity.id
_entity.type
_entity.pdbx_description
1 polymer ?
#
loop_
_entity_poly.entity_id
_entity_poly.type
_entity_poly.pdbx_seq_one_letter_code
_entity_poly.pdbx_strand_id
1 'polypeptide(L)'
;MKKRWLIFVVLSCICILLGYQVVKKTEISLPQADQIVISNQDGGELRTLEGSEMSDFLSELSQIHPYLFKNASNHDQPVGVKEYYQLIFQPYNKIAYLYEKSGKTYLEFPYELTVRTKKSLSELID
;
A
#
# COMPACT_ATOMS: atom_id res chain seq x y z
N MET A 1 22.65 -41.04 -16.09
CA MET A 1 22.13 -39.91 -16.89
C MET A 1 20.72 -39.46 -16.50
N LYS A 2 19.77 -40.36 -16.23
CA LYS A 2 18.37 -40.03 -15.86
C LYS A 2 18.21 -39.12 -14.61
N LYS A 3 19.00 -39.32 -13.55
CA LYS A 3 18.89 -38.53 -12.30
C LYS A 3 19.25 -37.04 -12.47
N ARG A 4 20.23 -36.71 -13.33
CA ARG A 4 20.64 -35.31 -13.57
C ARG A 4 19.59 -34.54 -14.38
N TRP A 5 18.89 -35.21 -15.30
CA TRP A 5 17.83 -34.60 -16.10
C TRP A 5 16.60 -34.22 -15.26
N LEU A 6 16.22 -35.09 -14.32
CA LEU A 6 15.11 -34.86 -13.41
C LEU A 6 15.33 -33.64 -12.50
N ILE A 7 16.58 -33.41 -12.05
CA ILE A 7 16.95 -32.23 -11.26
C ILE A 7 16.78 -30.93 -12.07
N PHE A 8 17.19 -30.92 -13.34
CA PHE A 8 17.02 -29.74 -14.21
C PHE A 8 15.56 -29.39 -14.45
N VAL A 9 14.69 -30.39 -14.65
CA VAL A 9 13.25 -30.18 -14.82
C VAL A 9 12.62 -29.59 -13.56
N VAL A 10 12.96 -30.13 -12.38
CA VAL A 10 12.46 -29.62 -11.10
C VAL A 10 12.96 -28.19 -10.84
N LEU A 11 14.24 -27.90 -11.11
CA LEU A 11 14.77 -26.53 -10.97
C LEU A 11 14.06 -25.54 -11.90
N SER A 12 13.80 -25.94 -13.15
CA SER A 12 13.10 -25.09 -14.11
C SER A 12 11.66 -24.80 -13.66
N CYS A 13 10.93 -25.79 -13.16
CA CYS A 13 9.60 -25.59 -12.59
C CYS A 13 9.61 -24.62 -11.39
N ILE A 14 10.61 -24.71 -10.50
CA ILE A 14 10.74 -23.81 -9.36
C ILE A 14 11.02 -22.37 -9.84
N CYS A 15 11.90 -22.18 -10.82
CA CYS A 15 12.17 -20.85 -11.39
C CYS A 15 10.93 -20.25 -12.07
N ILE A 16 10.12 -21.06 -12.77
CA ILE A 16 8.87 -20.61 -13.40
C ILE A 16 7.83 -20.23 -12.33
N LEU A 17 7.72 -21.01 -11.26
CA LEU A 17 6.80 -20.71 -10.14
C LEU A 17 7.21 -19.44 -9.39
N LEU A 18 8.50 -19.24 -9.14
CA LEU A 18 9.04 -18.01 -8.54
C LEU A 18 8.82 -16.81 -9.47
N GLY A 19 9.07 -16.97 -10.77
CA GLY A 19 8.78 -15.93 -11.76
C GLY A 19 7.30 -15.56 -11.83
N TYR A 20 6.41 -16.55 -11.73
CA TYR A 20 4.96 -16.33 -11.71
C TYR A 20 4.49 -15.58 -10.45
N GLN A 21 5.07 -15.89 -9.28
CA GLN A 21 4.80 -15.14 -8.04
C GLN A 21 5.27 -13.69 -8.12
N VAL A 22 6.41 -13.42 -8.77
CA VAL A 22 6.93 -12.05 -8.98
C VAL A 22 6.00 -11.21 -9.87
N VAL A 23 5.27 -11.83 -10.80
CA VAL A 23 4.39 -11.12 -11.75
C VAL A 23 3.00 -10.84 -11.17
N LYS A 24 2.58 -11.54 -10.10
CA LYS A 24 1.31 -11.22 -9.41
C LYS A 24 1.43 -9.87 -8.70
N LYS A 25 1.02 -8.82 -9.41
CA LYS A 25 0.56 -7.56 -8.82
C LYS A 25 -0.52 -7.93 -7.81
N THR A 26 -0.22 -7.77 -6.53
CA THR A 26 -1.21 -8.01 -5.50
C THR A 26 -1.88 -6.67 -5.28
N GLU A 27 -3.13 -6.54 -5.76
CA GLU A 27 -3.95 -5.37 -5.45
C GLU A 27 -4.09 -5.28 -3.93
N ILE A 28 -3.84 -4.09 -3.39
CA ILE A 28 -4.03 -3.84 -1.97
C ILE A 28 -5.53 -3.87 -1.72
N SER A 29 -5.96 -4.75 -0.82
CA SER A 29 -7.34 -4.73 -0.33
C SER A 29 -7.50 -3.50 0.56
N LEU A 30 -8.01 -2.41 -0.01
CA LEU A 30 -8.38 -1.22 0.75
C LEU A 30 -9.62 -1.55 1.60
N PRO A 31 -9.77 -0.93 2.79
CA PRO A 31 -10.94 -1.12 3.63
C PRO A 31 -12.22 -0.73 2.88
N GLN A 32 -13.30 -1.47 3.11
CA GLN A 32 -14.63 -0.99 2.73
C GLN A 32 -14.95 0.24 3.58
N ALA A 33 -15.32 1.34 2.91
CA ALA A 33 -15.64 2.59 3.56
C ALA A 33 -16.73 3.32 2.77
N ASP A 34 -17.58 4.04 3.49
CA ASP A 34 -18.58 4.94 2.91
C ASP A 34 -17.96 6.31 2.61
N GLN A 35 -16.99 6.71 3.44
CA GLN A 35 -16.23 7.95 3.31
C GLN A 35 -14.82 7.81 3.88
N ILE A 36 -13.91 8.68 3.44
CA ILE A 36 -12.55 8.78 3.96
C ILE A 36 -12.33 10.19 4.46
N VAL A 37 -12.07 10.34 5.76
CA VAL A 37 -11.67 11.61 6.34
C VAL A 37 -10.16 11.72 6.26
N ILE A 38 -9.66 12.78 5.62
CA ILE A 38 -8.24 13.13 5.54
C ILE A 38 -7.95 14.17 6.61
N SER A 39 -7.02 13.85 7.50
CA SER A 39 -6.59 14.75 8.58
C SER A 39 -5.08 14.96 8.54
N ASN A 40 -4.62 16.12 8.98
CA ASN A 40 -3.19 16.36 9.17
C ASN A 40 -2.66 15.65 10.42
N GLN A 41 -1.35 15.75 10.64
CA GLN A 41 -0.68 15.17 11.80
C GLN A 41 -1.20 15.70 13.16
N ASP A 42 -1.71 16.93 13.21
CA ASP A 42 -2.27 17.54 14.42
C ASP A 42 -3.73 17.14 14.68
N GLY A 43 -4.32 16.28 13.83
CA GLY A 43 -5.71 15.85 13.92
C GLY A 43 -6.72 16.85 13.36
N GLY A 44 -6.26 17.91 12.69
CA GLY A 44 -7.12 18.83 11.94
C GLY A 44 -7.65 18.15 10.68
N GLU A 45 -8.97 18.10 10.53
CA GLU A 45 -9.61 17.64 9.30
C GLU A 45 -9.30 18.60 8.15
N LEU A 46 -8.82 18.04 7.04
CA LEU A 46 -8.53 18.77 5.81
C LEU A 46 -9.68 18.63 4.82
N ARG A 47 -10.17 17.41 4.65
CA ARG A 47 -11.20 17.06 3.67
C ARG A 47 -11.86 15.73 4.01
N THR A 48 -13.12 15.58 3.63
CA THR A 48 -13.81 14.29 3.60
C THR A 48 -14.10 13.92 2.15
N LEU A 49 -13.73 12.69 1.77
CA LEU A 49 -13.96 12.12 0.44
C LEU A 49 -15.14 11.15 0.48
N GLU A 50 -16.08 11.32 -0.45
CA GLU A 50 -17.30 10.51 -0.57
C GLU A 50 -17.61 10.20 -2.04
N GLY A 51 -18.41 9.17 -2.30
CA GLY A 51 -18.95 8.87 -3.62
C GLY A 51 -17.86 8.68 -4.69
N SER A 52 -17.96 9.43 -5.80
CA SER A 52 -17.02 9.31 -6.93
C SER A 52 -15.60 9.77 -6.58
N GLU A 53 -15.45 10.83 -5.78
CA GLU A 53 -14.11 11.31 -5.39
C GLU A 53 -13.36 10.28 -4.56
N MET A 54 -14.05 9.61 -3.64
CA MET A 54 -13.47 8.51 -2.87
C MET A 54 -13.05 7.35 -3.79
N SER A 55 -13.91 6.98 -4.74
CA SER A 55 -13.60 5.91 -5.71
C SER A 55 -12.38 6.24 -6.55
N ASP A 56 -12.29 7.47 -7.06
CA ASP A 56 -11.17 7.93 -7.86
C ASP A 56 -9.88 7.93 -7.04
N PHE A 57 -9.91 8.48 -5.83
CA PHE A 57 -8.78 8.46 -4.90
C PHE A 57 -8.29 7.04 -4.58
N LEU A 58 -9.21 6.12 -4.27
CA LEU A 58 -8.86 4.71 -4.01
C LEU A 58 -8.30 4.02 -5.26
N SER A 59 -8.80 4.37 -6.45
CA SER A 59 -8.27 3.85 -7.71
C SER A 59 -6.82 4.27 -7.92
N GLU A 60 -6.42 5.46 -7.47
CA GLU A 60 -5.05 5.95 -7.56
C GLU A 60 -4.13 5.26 -6.55
N LEU A 61 -4.63 4.96 -5.35
CA LEU A 61 -3.90 4.20 -4.32
C LEU A 61 -3.74 2.72 -4.70
N SER A 62 -4.72 2.13 -5.38
CA SER A 62 -4.73 0.69 -5.72
C SER A 62 -3.71 0.27 -6.79
N GLN A 63 -3.06 1.22 -7.50
CA GLN A 63 -2.17 0.91 -8.63
C GLN A 63 -0.80 0.29 -8.26
N ILE A 64 -0.59 -0.18 -7.03
CA ILE A 64 0.74 -0.29 -6.40
C ILE A 64 0.71 -1.50 -5.44
N HIS A 65 1.59 -2.52 -5.43
CA HIS A 65 3.00 -2.67 -5.84
C HIS A 65 3.37 -4.17 -6.11
N PRO A 66 4.53 -4.47 -6.72
CA PRO A 66 5.17 -5.79 -6.68
C PRO A 66 6.11 -5.87 -5.47
N TYR A 67 5.60 -6.29 -4.31
CA TYR A 67 6.47 -6.71 -3.20
C TYR A 67 5.98 -8.06 -2.70
N LEU A 68 6.90 -9.03 -2.70
CA LEU A 68 6.70 -10.36 -2.13
C LEU A 68 6.55 -10.33 -0.60
N PHE A 69 6.80 -9.18 0.04
CA PHE A 69 6.85 -9.02 1.49
C PHE A 69 5.98 -7.84 1.94
N LYS A 70 5.06 -8.11 2.86
CA LYS A 70 4.33 -7.08 3.61
C LYS A 70 5.34 -6.39 4.53
N ASN A 71 5.76 -5.19 4.18
CA ASN A 71 6.64 -4.40 5.04
C ASN A 71 5.78 -3.69 6.10
N ALA A 72 5.19 -4.46 7.01
CA ALA A 72 4.31 -3.93 8.03
C ALA A 72 5.10 -3.11 9.07
N SER A 73 4.63 -1.91 9.36
CA SER A 73 5.12 -1.11 10.48
C SER A 73 4.72 -1.76 11.81
N ASN A 74 5.59 -1.63 12.80
CA ASN A 74 5.36 -2.05 14.18
C ASN A 74 5.01 -0.86 15.10
N HIS A 75 4.66 0.27 14.51
CA HIS A 75 4.25 1.49 15.20
C HIS A 75 2.81 1.85 14.86
N ASP A 76 2.13 2.52 15.80
CA ASP A 76 0.76 3.01 15.59
C ASP A 76 0.69 4.13 14.54
N GLN A 77 1.80 4.84 14.33
CA GLN A 77 1.92 5.95 13.38
C GLN A 77 3.32 5.98 12.72
N PRO A 78 3.49 6.67 11.59
CA PRO A 78 4.78 6.80 10.94
C PRO A 78 5.84 7.47 11.85
N VAL A 79 7.01 6.84 11.98
CA VAL A 79 8.13 7.36 12.79
C VAL A 79 9.29 7.83 11.90
N GLY A 80 9.88 8.96 12.26
CA GLY A 80 11.02 9.53 11.53
C GLY A 80 10.64 10.11 10.18
N VAL A 81 9.42 10.64 10.07
CA VAL A 81 8.91 11.40 8.92
C VAL A 81 8.63 12.83 9.35
N LYS A 82 8.73 13.77 8.41
CA LYS A 82 8.55 15.20 8.69
C LYS A 82 7.08 15.54 8.94
N GLU A 83 6.21 14.99 8.11
CA GLU A 83 4.76 15.19 8.13
C GLU A 83 4.08 13.93 7.62
N TYR A 84 2.85 13.71 8.07
CA TYR A 84 1.99 12.66 7.58
C TYR A 84 0.53 13.11 7.62
N TYR A 85 -0.29 12.46 6.79
CA TYR A 85 -1.72 12.63 6.73
C TYR A 85 -2.40 11.33 7.14
N GLN A 86 -3.46 11.45 7.92
CA GLN A 86 -4.28 10.33 8.36
C GLN A 86 -5.44 10.15 7.38
N LEU A 87 -5.66 8.92 6.94
CA LEU A 87 -6.84 8.50 6.18
C LEU A 87 -7.71 7.65 7.11
N ILE A 88 -8.85 8.19 7.51
CA ILE A 88 -9.78 7.53 8.41
C ILE A 88 -10.95 6.99 7.59
N PHE A 89 -10.97 5.68 7.41
CA PHE A 89 -11.98 4.93 6.66
C PHE A 89 -13.21 4.70 7.54
N GLN A 90 -14.30 5.42 7.27
CA GLN A 90 -15.57 5.33 8.00
C GLN A 90 -16.53 4.33 7.32
N PRO A 91 -17.45 3.68 8.07
CA PRO A 91 -17.74 3.87 9.50
C PRO A 91 -16.85 3.04 10.44
N TYR A 92 -15.95 2.23 9.90
CA TYR A 92 -15.17 1.27 10.68
C TYR A 92 -13.95 1.86 11.40
N ASN A 93 -13.70 3.16 11.25
CA ASN A 93 -12.57 3.89 11.82
C ASN A 93 -11.21 3.20 11.56
N LYS A 94 -11.04 2.56 10.41
CA LYS A 94 -9.74 1.99 10.04
C LYS A 94 -8.83 3.13 9.61
N ILE A 95 -7.61 3.15 10.12
CA ILE A 95 -6.66 4.25 9.89
C ILE A 95 -5.56 3.77 8.95
N ALA A 96 -5.23 4.61 7.97
CA ALA A 96 -4.00 4.52 7.20
C ALA A 96 -3.28 5.87 7.22
N TYR A 97 -2.01 5.87 6.86
CA TYR A 97 -1.17 7.06 6.83
C TYR A 97 -0.56 7.26 5.45
N LEU A 98 -0.61 8.50 4.96
CA LEU A 98 0.12 8.94 3.79
C LEU A 98 1.27 9.86 4.23
N TYR A 99 2.48 9.57 3.79
CA TYR A 99 3.65 10.39 4.13
C TYR A 99 4.74 10.29 3.08
N GLU A 100 5.64 11.26 3.08
CA GLU A 100 6.84 11.23 2.25
C GLU A 100 8.07 10.81 3.08
N LYS A 101 8.86 9.89 2.54
CA LYS A 101 10.15 9.50 3.10
C LYS A 101 11.17 9.29 1.98
N SER A 102 12.27 10.04 2.04
CA SER A 102 13.35 9.96 1.04
C SER A 102 12.87 10.22 -0.41
N GLY A 103 12.03 11.24 -0.62
CA GLY A 103 11.54 11.63 -1.94
C GLY A 103 10.51 10.65 -2.55
N LYS A 104 9.91 9.81 -1.72
CA LYS A 104 8.92 8.81 -2.12
C LYS A 104 7.73 8.87 -1.17
N THR A 105 6.54 8.79 -1.73
CA THR A 105 5.31 8.73 -0.95
C THR A 105 4.99 7.29 -0.58
N TYR A 106 4.47 7.08 0.63
CA TYR A 106 4.08 5.79 1.16
C TYR A 106 2.67 5.87 1.74
N LEU A 107 1.92 4.79 1.54
CA LEU A 107 0.68 4.48 2.22
C LEU A 107 0.96 3.36 3.23
N GLU A 108 0.70 3.62 4.50
CA GLU A 108 0.93 2.70 5.61
C GLU A 108 -0.38 2.37 6.32
N PHE A 109 -0.69 1.09 6.39
CA PHE A 109 -1.63 0.53 7.35
C PHE A 109 -0.82 -0.05 8.51
N PRO A 110 -0.89 0.53 9.72
CA PRO A 110 -0.17 0.03 10.89
C PRO A 110 -0.36 -1.47 11.08
N TYR A 111 0.73 -2.18 11.41
CA TYR A 111 0.73 -3.63 11.65
C TYR A 111 0.30 -4.52 10.47
N GLU A 112 -0.11 -3.95 9.34
CA GLU A 112 -0.63 -4.69 8.19
C GLU A 112 0.29 -4.62 6.98
N LEU A 113 0.58 -3.41 6.48
CA LEU A 113 1.41 -3.19 5.29
C LEU A 113 1.83 -1.74 5.13
N THR A 114 3.05 -1.53 4.65
CA THR A 114 3.49 -0.25 4.08
C THR A 114 3.82 -0.44 2.61
N VAL A 115 3.24 0.39 1.76
CA VAL A 115 3.48 0.39 0.32
C VAL A 115 3.93 1.76 -0.14
N ARG A 116 4.80 1.82 -1.13
CA ARG A 116 5.12 3.08 -1.81
C ARG A 116 4.00 3.42 -2.78
N THR A 117 3.74 4.71 -3.01
CA THR A 117 2.84 5.18 -4.05
C THR A 117 3.57 5.68 -5.32
N LYS A 118 2.83 5.87 -6.42
CA LYS A 118 3.37 6.35 -7.71
C LYS A 118 3.34 7.87 -7.79
N LYS A 119 2.27 8.46 -7.25
CA LYS A 119 2.06 9.91 -7.17
C LYS A 119 2.84 10.50 -6.00
N SER A 120 3.18 11.78 -6.12
CA SER A 120 3.74 12.55 -5.00
C SER A 120 2.70 12.75 -3.89
N LEU A 121 3.15 13.14 -2.70
CA LEU A 121 2.25 13.37 -1.57
C LEU A 121 1.32 14.55 -1.85
N SER A 122 1.85 15.63 -2.46
CA SER A 122 1.05 16.79 -2.87
C SER A 122 -0.04 16.41 -3.87
N GLU A 123 0.27 15.60 -4.89
CA GLU A 123 -0.73 15.15 -5.88
C GLU A 123 -1.89 14.31 -5.29
N LEU A 124 -1.72 13.74 -4.10
CA LEU A 124 -2.75 12.94 -3.44
C LEU A 124 -3.56 13.74 -2.42
N ILE A 125 -3.04 14.87 -1.95
CA ILE A 125 -3.62 15.67 -0.87
C ILE A 125 -4.19 17.00 -1.38
N ASP A 126 -3.64 17.56 -2.47
CA ASP A 126 -4.16 18.74 -3.18
C ASP A 126 -5.53 18.47 -3.84
#